data_AF-A0A1M5ZUB9-F1
#
_entry.id   AF-A0A1M5ZUB9-F1
#
_cell.length_a   1.000
_cell.length_b   1.000
_cell.length_c   1.000
_cell.angle_alpha   90.00
_cell.angle_beta   90.00
_cell.angle_gamma   90.00
#
_symmetry.space_group_name_H-M   'P 1'
#
loop_
_entity.id
_entity.type
_entity.pdbx_description
1 polymer ?
#
loop_
_entity_poly.entity_id
_entity_poly.type
_entity_poly.pdbx_seq_one_letter_code
_entity_poly.pdbx_strand_id
1 'polypeptide(L)'
;MMLKQAKNMEREYCITIHFEESGEADNEKALLLLYCMMKFADIIHYYPTDLVSDKECARIIKEEGFRIQFKTRYEPYELRAFFSKKCSFDIDVGI
;
A
#
# COMPACT_ATOMS: atom_id res chain seq x y z
N MET A 1 -24.80 -12.75 25.67
CA MET A 1 -24.29 -12.90 24.28
C MET A 1 -24.89 -11.74 23.49
N MET A 2 -24.09 -10.78 23.01
CA MET A 2 -24.40 -9.81 21.93
C MET A 2 -23.46 -8.60 22.02
N LEU A 3 -22.61 -8.46 21.01
CA LEU A 3 -22.21 -7.23 20.30
C LEU A 3 -21.09 -7.62 19.32
N LYS A 4 -21.47 -8.18 18.17
CA LYS A 4 -20.59 -8.31 17.00
C LYS A 4 -21.31 -7.70 15.79
N GLN A 5 -21.67 -6.43 15.91
CA GLN A 5 -22.19 -5.63 14.81
C GLN A 5 -21.19 -4.50 14.54
N ALA A 6 -20.07 -4.85 13.91
CA ALA A 6 -19.14 -3.91 13.27
C ALA A 6 -18.25 -4.60 12.21
N LYS A 7 -18.64 -5.78 11.70
CA LYS A 7 -17.85 -6.52 10.70
C LYS A 7 -18.54 -6.44 9.35
N ASN A 8 -18.39 -5.32 8.63
CA ASN A 8 -18.53 -5.26 7.16
C ASN A 8 -18.42 -3.86 6.53
N MET A 9 -18.05 -2.81 7.28
CA MET A 9 -17.91 -1.48 6.66
C MET A 9 -16.57 -1.38 5.94
N GLU A 10 -16.62 -1.11 4.64
CA GLU A 10 -15.44 -0.71 3.88
C GLU A 10 -14.88 0.59 4.45
N ARG A 11 -13.58 0.61 4.70
CA ARG A 11 -12.84 1.75 5.21
C ARG A 11 -11.86 2.19 4.15
N GLU A 12 -11.69 3.50 4.06
CA GLU A 12 -10.70 4.12 3.21
C GLU A 12 -9.42 4.35 4.00
N TYR A 13 -8.29 4.06 3.35
CA TYR A 13 -6.96 4.21 3.91
C TYR A 13 -6.07 4.97 2.94
N CYS A 14 -5.22 5.83 3.49
CA CYS A 14 -4.11 6.48 2.80
C CYS A 14 -2.82 6.02 3.48
N ILE A 15 -1.93 5.39 2.72
CA ILE A 15 -0.64 4.92 3.23
C ILE A 15 0.49 5.44 2.35
N THR A 16 1.64 5.68 2.98
CA THR A 16 2.91 5.92 2.30
C THR A 16 3.87 4.79 2.65
N ILE A 17 4.50 4.22 1.63
CA ILE A 17 5.37 3.04 1.75
C ILE A 17 6.79 3.40 1.35
N HIS A 18 7.72 3.16 2.26
CA HIS A 18 9.16 3.27 1.99
C HIS A 18 9.79 1.89 1.95
N PHE A 19 10.47 1.57 0.84
CA PHE A 19 11.14 0.29 0.66
C PHE A 19 12.48 0.28 1.41
N GLU A 20 12.68 -0.64 2.37
CA GLU A 20 13.93 -0.72 3.15
C GLU A 20 15.16 -0.90 2.25
N GLU A 21 15.08 -1.79 1.27
CA GLU A 21 16.10 -1.95 0.23
C GLU A 21 15.72 -1.13 -1.00
N SER A 22 15.61 0.19 -0.85
CA SER A 22 15.32 1.07 -1.98
C SER A 22 16.40 0.98 -3.07
N GLY A 23 15.99 0.80 -4.32
CA GLY A 23 16.88 0.53 -5.44
C GLY A 23 16.24 0.79 -6.79
N GLU A 24 16.96 0.45 -7.86
CA GLU A 24 16.54 0.72 -9.24
C GLU A 24 15.20 0.05 -9.61
N ALA A 25 14.81 -1.01 -8.90
CA ALA A 25 13.58 -1.78 -9.14
C ALA A 25 12.41 -1.41 -8.20
N ASP A 26 12.44 -0.25 -7.55
CA ASP A 26 11.37 0.13 -6.59
C ASP A 26 10.00 0.35 -7.26
N ASN A 27 10.00 0.79 -8.51
CA ASN A 27 8.83 0.83 -9.38
C ASN A 27 8.22 -0.57 -9.61
N GLU A 28 9.04 -1.60 -9.86
CA GLU A 28 8.57 -2.97 -10.03
C GLU A 28 7.98 -3.53 -8.73
N LYS A 29 8.60 -3.23 -7.58
CA LYS A 29 8.08 -3.61 -6.27
C LYS A 29 6.73 -2.93 -5.97
N ALA A 30 6.62 -1.63 -6.27
CA ALA A 30 5.36 -0.89 -6.14
C ALA A 30 4.25 -1.46 -7.05
N LEU A 31 4.60 -1.83 -8.28
CA LEU A 31 3.66 -2.46 -9.22
C LEU A 31 3.17 -3.82 -8.71
N LEU A 32 4.08 -4.67 -8.22
CA LEU A 32 3.72 -5.97 -7.64
C LEU A 32 2.82 -5.82 -6.42
N LEU A 33 3.11 -4.83 -5.57
CA LEU A 33 2.30 -4.54 -4.40
C LEU A 33 0.89 -4.10 -4.79
N LEU A 34 0.77 -3.19 -5.77
CA LEU A 34 -0.51 -2.73 -6.30
C LEU A 34 -1.37 -3.90 -6.78
N TYR A 35 -0.79 -4.82 -7.58
CA TYR A 35 -1.48 -6.03 -8.02
C TYR A 35 -1.89 -6.97 -6.88
N CYS A 36 -1.09 -7.06 -5.82
CA CYS A 36 -1.47 -7.84 -4.64
C CYS A 36 -2.65 -7.20 -3.90
N MET A 37 -2.66 -5.86 -3.76
CA MET A 37 -3.71 -5.11 -3.08
C MET A 37 -5.05 -5.19 -3.82
N MET A 38 -5.03 -5.12 -5.15
CA MET A 38 -6.22 -5.26 -6.00
C MET A 38 -7.01 -6.57 -5.78
N LYS A 39 -6.43 -7.57 -5.09
CA LYS A 39 -7.13 -8.82 -4.74
C LYS A 39 -8.08 -8.68 -3.55
N PHE A 40 -7.93 -7.64 -2.73
CA PHE A 40 -8.69 -7.45 -1.49
C PHE A 40 -9.06 -5.98 -1.19
N ALA A 41 -8.64 -5.05 -2.04
CA ALA A 41 -8.86 -3.63 -1.90
C ALA A 41 -9.19 -2.98 -3.25
N ASP A 42 -10.09 -2.01 -3.20
CA ASP A 42 -10.39 -1.13 -4.32
C ASP A 42 -9.40 0.04 -4.30
N ILE A 43 -8.49 0.08 -5.27
CA ILE A 43 -7.52 1.16 -5.39
C ILE A 43 -8.23 2.38 -5.97
N ILE A 44 -8.18 3.49 -5.23
CA ILE A 44 -8.78 4.77 -5.63
C ILE A 44 -7.72 5.61 -6.36
N HIS A 45 -6.57 5.80 -5.73
CA HIS A 45 -5.45 6.57 -6.27
C HIS A 45 -4.11 6.00 -5.79
N TYR A 46 -3.07 6.21 -6.59
CA TYR A 46 -1.69 5.94 -6.18
C TYR A 46 -0.74 6.94 -6.85
N TYR A 47 0.41 7.16 -6.22
CA TYR A 47 1.45 8.04 -6.73
C TYR A 47 2.84 7.45 -6.42
N PRO A 48 3.79 7.47 -7.38
CA PRO A 48 3.66 7.95 -8.77
C PRO A 48 2.70 7.13 -9.63
N THR A 49 2.04 7.78 -10.61
CA THR A 49 0.99 7.15 -11.45
C THR A 49 1.54 6.29 -12.58
N ASP A 50 2.71 6.62 -13.11
CA ASP A 50 3.42 5.86 -14.13
C ASP A 50 4.53 5.01 -13.50
N LEU A 51 4.17 3.79 -13.09
CA LEU A 51 5.10 2.82 -12.54
C LEU A 51 5.99 2.14 -13.61
N VAL A 52 5.75 2.40 -14.89
CA VAL A 52 6.48 1.77 -16.00
C VAL A 52 7.69 2.62 -16.41
N SER A 53 7.74 3.91 -16.02
CA SER A 53 8.89 4.79 -16.21
C SER A 53 10.01 4.48 -15.21
N ASP A 54 10.90 3.56 -15.59
CA ASP A 54 11.86 2.89 -14.71
C ASP A 54 12.75 3.85 -13.88
N LYS A 55 13.30 4.90 -14.50
CA LYS A 55 14.31 5.74 -13.85
C LYS A 55 13.74 6.83 -12.95
N GLU A 56 12.66 7.48 -13.37
CA GLU A 56 12.11 8.60 -12.61
C GLU A 56 11.13 8.11 -11.54
N CYS A 57 10.37 7.06 -11.82
CA CYS A 57 9.46 6.47 -10.85
C CYS A 57 10.21 5.86 -9.66
N ALA A 58 11.27 5.08 -9.91
CA ALA A 58 12.06 4.49 -8.83
C ALA A 58 12.68 5.58 -7.94
N ARG A 59 13.15 6.68 -8.55
CA ARG A 59 13.67 7.84 -7.82
C ARG A 59 12.61 8.49 -6.93
N ILE A 60 11.43 8.77 -7.48
CA ILE A 60 10.31 9.36 -6.70
C ILE A 60 9.91 8.44 -5.55
N ILE A 61 9.77 7.13 -5.79
CA ILE A 61 9.40 6.18 -4.74
C ILE A 61 10.46 6.13 -3.64
N LYS A 62 11.74 6.21 -4.00
CA LYS A 62 12.84 6.24 -3.03
C LYS A 62 12.86 7.52 -2.20
N GLU A 63 12.60 8.67 -2.80
CA GLU A 63 12.68 9.98 -2.13
C GLU A 63 11.41 10.33 -1.35
N GLU A 64 10.23 10.02 -1.90
CA GLU A 64 8.92 10.47 -1.41
C GLU A 64 8.04 9.33 -0.87
N GLY A 65 8.42 8.07 -1.13
CA GLY A 65 7.61 6.90 -0.84
C GLY A 65 6.54 6.62 -1.89
N PHE A 66 6.04 5.38 -1.91
CA PHE A 66 4.91 4.98 -2.74
C PHE A 66 3.60 5.22 -1.98
N ARG A 67 2.77 6.13 -2.50
CA ARG A 67 1.53 6.55 -1.84
C ARG A 67 0.34 5.84 -2.47
N ILE A 68 -0.53 5.28 -1.63
CA ILE A 68 -1.70 4.53 -2.09
C ILE A 68 -2.92 4.93 -1.26
N GLN A 69 -4.01 5.27 -1.95
CA GLN A 69 -5.34 5.48 -1.40
C GLN A 69 -6.25 4.35 -1.88
N PHE A 70 -6.86 3.63 -0.93
CA PHE A 70 -7.65 2.45 -1.24
C PHE A 70 -8.78 2.23 -0.23
N LYS A 71 -9.82 1.52 -0.66
CA LYS A 71 -10.89 1.02 0.20
C LYS A 71 -10.75 -0.47 0.41
N THR A 72 -10.98 -0.93 1.63
CA THR A 72 -10.99 -2.36 1.94
C THR A 72 -11.86 -2.66 3.14
N ARG A 73 -12.22 -3.94 3.29
CA ARG A 73 -12.88 -4.48 4.48
C ARG A 73 -11.88 -4.96 5.54
N TYR A 74 -10.60 -4.94 5.20
CA TYR A 74 -9.55 -5.39 6.10
C TYR A 74 -9.40 -4.40 7.24
N GLU A 75 -9.27 -4.93 8.45
CA GLU A 75 -8.98 -4.13 9.62
C GLU A 75 -7.49 -3.75 9.66
N PRO A 76 -7.09 -2.70 10.40
CA PRO A 76 -5.70 -2.21 10.41
C PRO A 76 -4.65 -3.27 10.75
N TYR A 77 -4.98 -4.25 11.60
CA TYR A 77 -4.05 -5.34 11.94
C TYR A 77 -3.84 -6.32 10.79
N GLU A 78 -4.87 -6.56 9.96
CA GLU A 78 -4.79 -7.43 8.78
C GLU A 78 -3.93 -6.77 7.69
N LEU A 79 -4.09 -5.46 7.54
CA LEU A 79 -3.23 -4.63 6.69
C LEU A 79 -1.78 -4.68 7.14
N ARG A 80 -1.50 -4.46 8.44
CA ARG A 80 -0.14 -4.57 8.99
C ARG A 80 0.47 -5.96 8.74
N ALA A 81 -0.30 -7.02 8.94
CA ALA A 81 0.16 -8.39 8.67
C ALA A 81 0.44 -8.64 7.19
N PHE A 82 -0.39 -8.11 6.29
CA PHE A 82 -0.19 -8.19 4.85
C PHE A 82 1.11 -7.49 4.43
N PHE A 83 1.30 -6.24 4.84
CA PHE A 83 2.47 -5.44 4.46
C PHE A 83 3.75 -6.01 5.06
N SER A 84 3.76 -6.38 6.36
CA SER A 84 4.92 -6.98 7.02
C SER A 84 5.38 -8.30 6.38
N LYS A 85 4.46 -9.11 5.85
CA LYS A 85 4.80 -10.39 5.20
C LYS A 85 5.38 -10.19 3.80
N LYS A 86 4.88 -9.19 3.08
CA LYS A 86 5.29 -8.95 1.69
C LYS A 86 6.56 -8.13 1.63
N CYS A 87 6.82 -7.34 2.67
CA CYS A 87 7.80 -6.30 2.60
C CYS A 87 8.29 -5.85 3.99
N SER A 88 9.59 -5.63 4.13
CA SER A 88 10.13 -4.91 5.28
C SER A 88 9.98 -3.41 4.99
N PHE A 89 8.93 -2.77 5.52
CA PHE A 89 8.61 -1.35 5.27
C PHE A 89 8.21 -0.63 6.56
N ASP A 90 8.50 0.68 6.59
CA ASP A 90 7.86 1.61 7.52
C ASP A 90 6.53 2.09 6.91
N ILE A 91 5.42 1.88 7.62
CA ILE A 91 4.08 2.26 7.16
C ILE A 91 3.64 3.48 7.96
N ASP A 92 3.69 4.64 7.32
CA ASP A 92 2.96 5.80 7.81
C ASP A 92 1.49 5.65 7.38
N VAL A 93 0.68 5.13 8.30
CA VAL A 93 -0.77 5.17 8.17
C VAL A 93 -1.18 6.54 8.67
N GLY A 94 -1.44 7.47 7.76
CA GLY A 94 -2.07 8.74 8.12
C GLY A 94 -3.49 8.44 8.62
N ILE A 95 -3.63 8.31 9.94
CA ILE A 95 -4.93 8.23 10.65
C ILE A 95 -5.25 9.60 11.21
#